data_AF-A0A820F7G3-F1
#
_entry.id   AF-A0A820F7G3-F1
#
_cell.length_a   1.000
_cell.length_b   1.000
_cell.length_c   1.000
_cell.angle_alpha   90.00
_cell.angle_beta   90.00
_cell.angle_gamma   90.00
#
_symmetry.space_group_name_H-M   'P 1'
#
loop_
_entity.id
_entity.type
_entity.pdbx_description
1 polymer ?
#
loop_
_entity_poly.entity_id
_entity_poly.type
_entity_poly.pdbx_seq_one_letter_code
_entity_poly.pdbx_strand_id
1 'polypeptide(L)'
;ETLKETHLPDNKTELLPGLLPFVLDIPVLLTNNIACELGLSSGIQGIFRELVYDNQENLGSLKVKSDVFPSNTIYIRKPLYALVEINASQVETDLDGLPPKLILVSLVEKKIPETIRITRTQLPIVPAFAITTNKAQRLTMNKIVVDLQVPLGTMQVASIYVPPSRVKKPEVVAILRPFDMKVLQIRPSLAQDAELKRLDQLNRKTQKECASFVF
;
A
#
# COMPACT_ATOMS: atom_id res chain seq x y z
N GLU A 1 -14.35 12.08 -24.89
CA GLU A 1 -14.51 10.71 -24.39
C GLU A 1 -13.49 10.31 -23.31
N THR A 2 -12.25 10.82 -23.36
CA THR A 2 -11.13 10.51 -22.45
C THR A 2 -11.38 10.78 -20.95
N LEU A 3 -12.37 11.61 -20.59
CA LEU A 3 -12.67 11.96 -19.20
C LEU A 3 -13.46 10.87 -18.44
N LYS A 4 -14.13 9.93 -19.13
CA LYS A 4 -14.87 8.86 -18.42
C LYS A 4 -13.92 7.82 -17.78
N GLU A 5 -12.75 7.60 -18.36
CA GLU A 5 -11.77 6.60 -17.90
C GLU A 5 -10.95 7.07 -16.68
N THR A 6 -10.82 8.39 -16.48
CA THR A 6 -10.18 8.97 -15.29
C THR A 6 -11.05 8.89 -14.03
N HIS A 7 -12.34 8.58 -14.18
CA HIS A 7 -13.29 8.45 -13.06
C HIS A 7 -13.65 7.00 -12.73
N LEU A 8 -12.96 6.02 -13.32
CA LEU A 8 -13.12 4.63 -12.90
C LEU A 8 -12.63 4.48 -11.46
N PRO A 9 -13.41 3.81 -10.58
CA PRO A 9 -13.00 3.61 -9.20
C PRO A 9 -11.79 2.68 -9.13
N ASP A 10 -10.87 2.96 -8.20
CA ASP A 10 -9.58 2.27 -8.06
C ASP A 10 -9.68 0.75 -7.97
N ASN A 11 -10.79 0.24 -7.39
CA ASN A 11 -11.06 -1.19 -7.26
C ASN A 11 -11.35 -1.90 -8.60
N LYS A 12 -11.67 -1.15 -9.66
CA LYS A 12 -11.84 -1.64 -11.03
C LYS A 12 -10.59 -1.45 -11.89
N THR A 13 -9.57 -0.75 -11.39
CA THR A 13 -8.36 -0.40 -12.14
C THR A 13 -7.09 -0.97 -11.50
N GLU A 14 -7.22 -2.10 -10.79
CA GLU A 14 -6.10 -2.76 -10.08
C GLU A 14 -5.32 -1.82 -9.14
N LEU A 15 -6.04 -0.93 -8.45
CA LEU A 15 -5.50 0.08 -7.53
C LEU A 15 -4.61 1.14 -8.19
N LEU A 16 -4.79 1.36 -9.49
CA LEU A 16 -4.21 2.50 -10.18
C LEU A 16 -5.25 3.62 -10.21
N PRO A 17 -5.12 4.70 -9.43
CA PRO A 17 -6.08 5.80 -9.46
C PRO A 17 -6.00 6.59 -10.76
N GLY A 18 -7.11 7.20 -11.18
CA GLY A 18 -7.15 8.04 -12.39
C GLY A 18 -6.33 9.33 -12.28
N LEU A 19 -6.11 9.81 -11.05
CA LEU A 19 -5.19 10.90 -10.71
C LEU A 19 -4.35 10.47 -9.51
N LEU A 20 -3.05 10.69 -9.59
CA LEU A 20 -2.10 10.36 -8.53
C LEU A 20 -1.50 11.66 -7.97
N PRO A 21 -2.00 12.16 -6.83
CA PRO A 21 -1.51 13.42 -6.27
C PRO A 21 -0.16 13.21 -5.60
N PHE A 22 0.80 14.07 -5.95
CA PHE A 22 2.09 14.14 -5.28
C PHE A 22 2.35 15.55 -4.79
N VAL A 23 2.94 15.63 -3.60
CA VAL A 23 3.58 16.82 -3.05
C VAL A 23 4.98 16.38 -2.67
N LEU A 24 5.95 17.29 -2.71
CA LEU A 24 7.30 16.98 -2.25
C LEU A 24 7.28 16.48 -0.81
N ASP A 25 8.16 15.54 -0.50
CA ASP A 25 8.40 14.97 0.82
C ASP A 25 7.25 14.17 1.43
N ILE A 26 6.24 13.82 0.64
CA ILE A 26 5.17 12.95 1.15
C ILE A 26 5.64 11.50 1.28
N PRO A 27 5.14 10.76 2.29
CA PRO A 27 5.33 9.33 2.35
C PRO A 27 4.60 8.67 1.19
N VAL A 28 5.29 7.74 0.54
CA VAL A 28 4.74 6.89 -0.53
C VAL A 28 4.97 5.42 -0.22
N LEU A 29 4.12 4.57 -0.77
CA LEU A 29 4.18 3.12 -0.67
C LEU A 29 4.41 2.54 -2.06
N LEU A 30 5.42 1.67 -2.19
CA LEU A 30 5.62 0.93 -3.41
C LEU A 30 4.49 -0.10 -3.60
N THR A 31 3.93 -0.20 -4.79
CA THR A 31 2.80 -1.10 -5.07
C THR A 31 3.21 -2.37 -5.82
N ASN A 32 4.38 -2.38 -6.44
CA ASN A 32 4.93 -3.53 -7.17
C ASN A 32 6.29 -3.96 -6.60
N ASN A 33 6.68 -5.20 -6.87
CA ASN A 33 8.04 -5.66 -6.62
C ASN A 33 8.94 -5.16 -7.74
N ILE A 34 10.01 -4.44 -7.39
CA ILE A 34 11.03 -3.99 -8.34
C ILE A 34 12.24 -4.91 -8.23
N ALA A 35 12.80 -5.04 -7.02
CA ALA A 35 13.99 -5.84 -6.72
C ALA A 35 13.90 -6.30 -5.25
N CYS A 36 13.30 -7.46 -5.02
CA CYS A 36 13.01 -7.95 -3.67
C CYS A 36 14.28 -8.19 -2.85
N GLU A 37 15.33 -8.67 -3.50
CA GLU A 37 16.67 -8.91 -2.97
C GLU A 37 17.34 -7.62 -2.48
N LEU A 38 16.95 -6.45 -3.01
CA LEU A 38 17.45 -5.13 -2.59
C LEU A 38 16.48 -4.43 -1.63
N GLY A 39 15.47 -5.13 -1.13
CA GLY A 39 14.43 -4.57 -0.25
C GLY A 39 13.38 -3.71 -0.97
N LEU A 40 13.34 -3.73 -2.31
CA LEU A 40 12.41 -2.95 -3.14
C LEU A 40 11.18 -3.80 -3.52
N SER A 41 10.37 -4.11 -2.51
CA SER A 41 9.16 -4.93 -2.64
C SER A 41 7.87 -4.15 -2.37
N SER A 42 6.74 -4.69 -2.85
CA SER A 42 5.42 -4.10 -2.63
C SER A 42 5.15 -3.93 -1.13
N GLY A 43 4.73 -2.73 -0.74
CA GLY A 43 4.47 -2.36 0.64
C GLY A 43 5.65 -1.70 1.35
N ILE A 44 6.81 -1.55 0.71
CA ILE A 44 7.88 -0.74 1.28
C ILE A 44 7.50 0.74 1.24
N GLN A 45 7.78 1.45 2.34
CA GLN A 45 7.58 2.89 2.44
C GLN A 45 8.84 3.65 2.00
N GLY A 46 8.63 4.78 1.36
CA GLY A 46 9.66 5.75 1.01
C GLY A 46 9.15 7.18 1.09
N ILE A 47 10.02 8.13 0.80
CA ILE A 47 9.71 9.55 0.72
C ILE A 47 9.83 9.98 -0.73
N PHE A 48 8.75 10.55 -1.27
CA PHE A 48 8.73 11.08 -2.62
C PHE A 48 9.59 12.34 -2.71
N ARG A 49 10.58 12.37 -3.60
CA ARG A 49 11.52 13.49 -3.74
C ARG A 49 11.31 14.28 -5.02
N GLU A 50 11.09 13.62 -6.15
CA GLU A 50 10.97 14.32 -7.43
C GLU A 50 10.14 13.52 -8.42
N LEU A 51 9.37 14.22 -9.27
CA LEU A 51 8.80 13.68 -10.49
C LEU A 51 9.63 14.20 -11.67
N VAL A 52 10.21 13.30 -12.44
CA VAL A 52 10.90 13.67 -13.67
C VAL A 52 9.95 13.46 -14.84
N TYR A 53 9.79 14.48 -15.68
CA TYR A 53 8.88 14.48 -16.82
C TYR A 53 9.39 15.42 -17.92
N ASP A 54 8.96 15.19 -19.17
CA ASP A 54 9.30 16.07 -20.29
C ASP A 54 8.38 17.30 -20.30
N ASN A 55 8.96 18.48 -20.17
CA ASN A 55 8.25 19.76 -20.19
C ASN A 55 7.61 20.08 -21.56
N GLN A 56 8.20 19.63 -22.67
CA GLN A 56 7.69 19.92 -24.02
C GLN A 56 6.39 19.16 -24.31
N GLU A 57 6.33 17.88 -23.93
CA GLU A 57 5.12 17.06 -24.12
C GLU A 57 3.98 17.41 -23.14
N ASN A 58 4.30 17.98 -21.97
CA ASN A 58 3.31 18.36 -20.95
C ASN A 58 2.89 19.85 -21.03
N LEU A 59 3.44 20.65 -21.96
CA LEU A 59 3.16 22.08 -22.13
C LEU A 59 1.68 22.39 -22.48
N GLY A 60 0.96 21.41 -23.03
CA GLY A 60 -0.48 21.49 -23.31
C GLY A 60 -1.39 21.28 -22.10
N SER A 61 -0.92 21.60 -20.89
CA SER A 61 -1.57 21.31 -19.60
C SER A 61 -3.10 21.48 -19.67
N LEU A 62 -3.82 20.38 -19.40
CA LEU A 62 -5.24 20.49 -19.10
C LEU A 62 -5.35 21.40 -17.87
N LYS A 63 -5.97 22.56 -18.04
CA LYS A 63 -6.60 23.25 -16.92
C LYS A 63 -7.80 22.40 -16.50
N VAL A 64 -7.54 21.31 -15.78
CA VAL A 64 -8.62 20.63 -15.05
C VAL A 64 -9.05 21.63 -13.99
N LYS A 65 -10.16 22.33 -14.25
CA LYS A 65 -10.85 23.09 -13.22
C LYS A 65 -11.36 22.07 -12.21
N SER A 66 -10.58 21.88 -11.16
CA SER A 66 -10.94 21.06 -10.02
C SER A 66 -10.96 21.99 -8.83
N ASP A 67 -12.12 22.13 -8.20
CA ASP A 67 -12.24 22.85 -6.92
C ASP A 67 -11.56 22.08 -5.78
N VAL A 68 -11.11 20.85 -6.05
CA VAL A 68 -10.47 19.95 -5.08
C VAL A 68 -8.98 20.23 -4.92
N PHE A 69 -8.31 20.72 -5.97
CA PHE A 69 -6.86 20.92 -5.95
C PHE A 69 -6.48 22.41 -5.94
N PRO A 70 -5.40 22.80 -5.24
CA PRO A 70 -4.91 24.17 -5.25
C PRO A 70 -4.67 24.72 -6.66
N SER A 71 -4.83 26.02 -6.84
CA SER A 71 -4.69 26.69 -8.14
C SER A 71 -3.30 26.59 -8.77
N ASN A 72 -2.27 26.31 -7.97
CA ASN A 72 -0.89 26.09 -8.43
C ASN A 72 -0.57 24.62 -8.77
N THR A 73 -1.59 23.74 -8.82
CA THR A 73 -1.41 22.33 -9.17
C THR A 73 -1.01 22.15 -10.63
N ILE A 74 0.07 21.40 -10.86
CA ILE A 74 0.54 21.05 -12.21
C ILE A 74 0.06 19.65 -12.56
N TYR A 75 -0.62 19.50 -13.70
CA TYR A 75 -1.11 18.22 -14.19
C TYR A 75 -0.13 17.61 -15.19
N ILE A 76 0.52 16.52 -14.78
CA ILE A 76 1.47 15.78 -15.62
C ILE A 76 0.78 14.53 -16.17
N ARG A 77 0.81 14.37 -17.49
CA ARG A 77 0.23 13.20 -18.18
C ARG A 77 1.25 12.11 -18.44
N LYS A 78 2.49 12.50 -18.73
CA LYS A 78 3.57 11.59 -19.10
C LYS A 78 4.79 11.83 -18.23
N PRO A 79 4.83 11.27 -17.02
CA PRO A 79 6.06 11.22 -16.25
C PRO A 79 7.04 10.25 -16.92
N LEU A 80 8.34 10.46 -16.70
CA LEU A 80 9.41 9.56 -17.12
C LEU A 80 9.77 8.58 -16.00
N TYR A 81 9.91 9.09 -14.78
CA TYR A 81 10.14 8.31 -13.56
C TYR A 81 9.94 9.20 -12.33
N ALA A 82 9.92 8.58 -11.14
CA ALA A 82 9.97 9.29 -9.87
C ALA A 82 11.24 8.93 -9.10
N LEU A 83 11.77 9.89 -8.36
CA LEU A 83 12.83 9.67 -7.38
C LEU A 83 12.19 9.49 -6.01
N VAL A 84 12.44 8.34 -5.38
CA VAL A 84 11.89 7.97 -4.08
C VAL A 84 13.01 7.54 -3.15
N GLU A 85 13.12 8.20 -2.00
CA GLU A 85 14.08 7.80 -0.97
C GLU A 85 13.52 6.64 -0.15
N ILE A 86 14.19 5.49 -0.18
CA ILE A 86 13.76 4.27 0.51
C ILE A 86 14.83 3.86 1.51
N ASN A 87 14.65 4.31 2.77
CA ASN A 87 15.65 4.10 3.82
C ASN A 87 15.93 2.64 4.19
N ALA A 88 14.96 1.75 3.93
CA ALA A 88 15.07 0.32 4.19
C ALA A 88 15.68 -0.48 3.01
N SER A 89 16.00 0.20 1.91
CA SER A 89 16.63 -0.45 0.76
C SER A 89 18.07 -0.85 1.09
N GLN A 90 18.51 -1.96 0.50
CA GLN A 90 19.89 -2.44 0.52
C GLN A 90 20.70 -1.94 -0.68
N VAL A 91 20.17 -0.98 -1.44
CA VAL A 91 20.91 -0.33 -2.52
C VAL A 91 21.95 0.61 -1.90
N GLU A 92 23.19 0.10 -1.81
CA GLU A 92 24.35 0.82 -1.27
C GLU A 92 25.06 1.69 -2.32
N THR A 93 24.70 1.58 -3.59
CA THR A 93 25.39 2.26 -4.69
C THR A 93 24.96 3.71 -4.83
N ASP A 94 25.93 4.63 -4.82
CA ASP A 94 25.84 5.92 -5.53
C ASP A 94 25.74 5.60 -7.03
N LEU A 95 24.51 5.45 -7.54
CA LEU A 95 24.29 5.36 -8.98
C LEU A 95 24.63 6.72 -9.59
N ASP A 96 25.78 6.84 -10.26
CA ASP A 96 26.22 8.00 -11.07
C ASP A 96 25.68 9.37 -10.59
N GLY A 97 26.03 9.78 -9.37
CA GLY A 97 25.68 11.09 -8.81
C GLY A 97 24.33 11.18 -8.09
N LEU A 98 23.63 10.06 -7.92
CA LEU A 98 22.42 9.97 -7.12
C LEU A 98 22.75 9.58 -5.67
N PRO A 99 22.27 10.32 -4.65
CA PRO A 99 22.54 10.01 -3.25
C PRO A 99 22.12 8.57 -2.86
N PRO A 100 22.78 7.97 -1.85
CA PRO A 100 22.43 6.63 -1.39
C PRO A 100 20.96 6.54 -0.98
N LYS A 101 20.32 5.39 -1.23
CA LYS A 101 18.89 5.11 -0.94
C LYS A 101 17.87 5.89 -1.79
N LEU A 102 18.31 6.74 -2.72
CA LEU A 102 17.41 7.36 -3.68
C LEU A 102 17.20 6.39 -4.86
N ILE A 103 15.96 5.97 -5.05
CA ILE A 103 15.61 4.92 -6.01
C ILE A 103 14.83 5.54 -7.16
N LEU A 104 15.27 5.24 -8.39
CA LEU A 104 14.52 5.54 -9.60
C LEU A 104 13.36 4.55 -9.74
N VAL A 105 12.14 5.07 -9.68
CA VAL A 105 10.91 4.31 -9.85
C VAL A 105 10.35 4.59 -11.24
N SER A 106 10.48 3.61 -12.13
CA SER A 106 9.96 3.66 -13.50
C SER A 106 8.47 3.36 -13.57
N LEU A 107 7.84 3.77 -14.67
CA LEU A 107 6.42 3.46 -14.93
C LEU A 107 6.23 1.96 -15.16
N VAL A 108 5.08 1.46 -14.73
CA VAL A 108 4.62 0.10 -15.02
C VAL A 108 3.37 0.15 -15.86
N GLU A 109 3.24 -0.81 -16.77
CA GLU A 109 2.01 -1.02 -17.54
C GLU A 109 1.18 -2.13 -16.90
N LYS A 110 -0.09 -1.85 -16.62
CA LYS A 110 -1.07 -2.86 -16.22
C LYS A 110 -2.19 -2.94 -17.23
N LYS A 111 -2.53 -4.18 -17.61
CA LYS A 111 -3.65 -4.48 -18.49
C LYS A 111 -4.87 -4.73 -17.62
N ILE A 112 -5.91 -3.92 -17.78
CA ILE A 112 -7.16 -4.07 -17.04
C ILE A 112 -8.07 -5.01 -17.85
N PRO A 113 -8.39 -6.21 -17.33
CA PRO A 113 -9.22 -7.18 -18.03
C PRO A 113 -10.70 -6.82 -17.89
N GLU A 114 -11.18 -5.87 -18.69
CA GLU A 114 -12.61 -5.63 -18.90
C GLU A 114 -13.03 -6.05 -20.33
N THR A 115 -14.33 -5.92 -20.68
CA THR A 115 -14.87 -6.17 -22.02
C THR A 115 -14.13 -5.37 -23.12
N ILE A 116 -13.47 -4.29 -22.72
CA ILE A 116 -12.55 -3.49 -23.54
C ILE A 116 -11.14 -3.65 -22.95
N ARG A 117 -10.14 -3.91 -23.80
CA ARG A 117 -8.74 -4.00 -23.39
C ARG A 117 -8.18 -2.60 -23.12
N ILE A 118 -8.09 -2.22 -21.86
CA ILE A 118 -7.49 -0.96 -21.42
C ILE A 118 -6.11 -1.25 -20.83
N THR A 119 -5.09 -0.49 -21.26
CA THR A 119 -3.76 -0.51 -20.64
C THR A 119 -3.55 0.81 -19.90
N ARG A 120 -3.10 0.74 -18.65
CA ARG A 120 -2.74 1.91 -17.85
C ARG A 120 -1.25 1.88 -17.54
N THR A 121 -0.58 2.97 -17.89
CA THR A 121 0.85 3.19 -17.62
C THR A 121 0.99 4.21 -16.50
N GLN A 122 1.53 3.82 -15.36
CA GLN A 122 1.59 4.66 -14.16
C GLN A 122 2.78 4.27 -13.27
N LEU A 123 3.23 5.19 -12.44
CA LEU A 123 4.23 4.89 -11.41
C LEU A 123 3.67 3.89 -10.39
N PRO A 124 4.40 2.83 -10.01
CA PRO A 124 3.97 1.84 -9.02
C PRO A 124 4.15 2.36 -7.58
N ILE A 125 3.70 3.59 -7.31
CA ILE A 125 3.72 4.20 -5.97
C ILE A 125 2.38 4.86 -5.68
N VAL A 126 2.00 4.91 -4.41
CA VAL A 126 0.81 5.63 -3.95
C VAL A 126 1.14 6.43 -2.69
N PRO A 127 0.49 7.59 -2.47
CA PRO A 127 0.58 8.31 -1.20
C PRO A 127 0.26 7.39 -0.02
N ALA A 128 1.03 7.50 1.06
CA ALA A 128 1.03 6.54 2.16
C ALA A 128 0.81 7.18 3.54
N PHE A 129 0.14 8.33 3.60
CA PHE A 129 -0.27 8.95 4.88
C PHE A 129 -1.22 8.06 5.67
N ALA A 130 -2.10 7.37 4.96
CA ALA A 130 -3.00 6.36 5.49
C ALA A 130 -3.00 5.17 4.55
N ILE A 131 -3.06 3.97 5.11
CA ILE A 131 -3.21 2.74 4.34
C ILE A 131 -4.37 1.93 4.89
N THR A 132 -5.03 1.18 4.03
CA THR A 132 -6.11 0.29 4.46
C THR A 132 -5.55 -0.90 5.22
N THR A 133 -6.35 -1.48 6.12
CA THR A 133 -5.98 -2.68 6.86
C THR A 133 -5.53 -3.83 5.95
N ASN A 134 -6.19 -4.00 4.81
CA ASN A 134 -5.83 -5.02 3.83
C ASN A 134 -4.44 -4.78 3.22
N LYS A 135 -4.10 -3.52 2.91
CA LYS A 135 -2.78 -3.17 2.36
C LYS A 135 -1.69 -3.20 3.42
N ALA A 136 -2.05 -2.94 4.68
CA ALA A 136 -1.17 -3.09 5.83
C ALA A 136 -0.85 -4.56 6.15
N GLN A 137 -1.67 -5.51 5.66
CA GLN A 137 -1.45 -6.92 5.93
C GLN A 137 -0.08 -7.36 5.42
N ARG A 138 0.64 -8.11 6.26
CA ARG A 138 2.03 -8.56 6.02
C ARG A 138 3.11 -7.47 6.14
N LEU A 139 2.74 -6.22 6.42
CA LEU A 139 3.70 -5.18 6.77
C LEU A 139 4.03 -5.26 8.27
N THR A 140 5.27 -4.92 8.61
CA THR A 140 5.69 -4.65 9.99
C THR A 140 5.99 -3.15 10.10
N MET A 141 5.37 -2.50 11.07
CA MET A 141 5.44 -1.05 11.25
C MET A 141 6.06 -0.69 12.58
N ASN A 142 6.73 0.46 12.63
CA ASN A 142 7.40 0.94 13.84
C ASN A 142 6.45 1.65 14.80
N LYS A 143 5.52 2.45 14.26
CA LYS A 143 4.50 3.20 15.00
C LYS A 143 3.26 3.31 14.12
N ILE A 144 2.07 3.22 14.71
CA ILE A 144 0.82 3.31 13.96
C ILE A 144 -0.20 4.17 14.70
N VAL A 145 -1.04 4.84 13.92
CA VAL A 145 -2.30 5.41 14.38
C VAL A 145 -3.41 4.59 13.73
N VAL A 146 -4.33 4.06 14.53
CA VAL A 146 -5.41 3.18 14.05
C VAL A 146 -6.76 3.82 14.33
N ASP A 147 -7.63 3.83 13.33
CA ASP A 147 -9.04 4.13 13.49
C ASP A 147 -9.83 2.82 13.66
N LEU A 148 -10.39 2.63 14.86
CA LEU A 148 -11.17 1.45 15.21
C LEU A 148 -12.69 1.66 15.08
N GLN A 149 -13.12 2.83 14.58
CA GLN A 149 -14.53 3.07 14.29
C GLN A 149 -14.91 2.40 12.97
N VAL A 150 -15.50 1.21 13.05
CA VAL A 150 -15.95 0.44 11.87
C VAL A 150 -17.43 0.74 11.58
N PRO A 151 -17.82 1.00 10.32
CA PRO A 151 -19.22 1.13 9.94
C PRO A 151 -20.03 -0.13 10.28
N LEU A 152 -21.30 0.05 10.65
CA LEU A 152 -22.23 -1.05 10.90
C LEU A 152 -22.38 -1.92 9.63
N GLY A 153 -22.20 -3.24 9.76
CA GLY A 153 -22.40 -4.21 8.68
C GLY A 153 -21.14 -4.62 7.89
N THR A 154 -20.01 -3.95 8.05
CA THR A 154 -18.73 -4.30 7.39
C THR A 154 -17.69 -4.85 8.37
N MET A 155 -18.10 -5.15 9.59
CA MET A 155 -17.23 -5.56 10.68
C MET A 155 -16.70 -6.99 10.50
N GLN A 156 -15.47 -7.10 10.02
CA GLN A 156 -14.71 -8.35 10.00
C GLN A 156 -13.67 -8.35 11.12
N VAL A 157 -13.44 -9.51 11.75
CA VAL A 157 -12.39 -9.70 12.78
C VAL A 157 -11.03 -9.18 12.30
N ALA A 158 -10.71 -9.41 11.01
CA ALA A 158 -9.48 -8.97 10.39
C ALA A 158 -9.31 -7.44 10.40
N SER A 159 -10.39 -6.67 10.20
CA SER A 159 -10.32 -5.20 10.16
C SER A 159 -9.85 -4.59 11.48
N ILE A 160 -9.99 -5.32 12.59
CA ILE A 160 -9.73 -4.86 13.95
C ILE A 160 -8.43 -5.46 14.51
N TYR A 161 -8.19 -6.75 14.23
CA TYR A 161 -6.99 -7.44 14.70
C TYR A 161 -5.74 -7.16 13.85
N VAL A 162 -5.90 -7.00 12.52
CA VAL A 162 -4.74 -6.83 11.63
C VAL A 162 -3.97 -5.54 11.92
N PRO A 163 -4.59 -4.35 12.12
CA PRO A 163 -3.84 -3.12 12.35
C PRO A 163 -2.93 -3.16 13.60
N PRO A 164 -3.43 -3.48 14.82
CA PRO A 164 -2.57 -3.51 16.01
C PRO A 164 -1.52 -4.63 15.95
N SER A 165 -1.78 -5.73 15.22
CA SER A 165 -0.78 -6.80 15.03
C SER A 165 0.34 -6.45 14.06
N ARG A 166 0.36 -5.25 13.46
CA ARG A 166 1.46 -4.80 12.58
C ARG A 166 2.66 -4.24 13.35
N VAL A 167 2.49 -3.93 14.63
CA VAL A 167 3.57 -3.41 15.49
C VAL A 167 4.07 -4.47 16.46
N LYS A 168 5.32 -4.30 16.93
CA LYS A 168 5.95 -5.23 17.88
C LYS A 168 5.62 -4.92 19.34
N LYS A 169 5.22 -3.68 19.66
CA LYS A 169 4.96 -3.23 21.03
C LYS A 169 3.62 -2.50 21.09
N PRO A 170 2.84 -2.64 22.17
CA PRO A 170 1.56 -1.93 22.30
C PRO A 170 1.73 -0.42 22.50
N GLU A 171 2.83 0.02 23.13
CA GLU A 171 3.16 1.44 23.42
C GLU A 171 3.28 2.32 22.16
N VAL A 172 3.47 1.70 20.99
CA VAL A 172 3.62 2.39 19.70
C VAL A 172 2.33 2.41 18.87
N VAL A 173 1.20 2.04 19.48
CA VAL A 173 -0.15 2.15 18.89
C VAL A 173 -0.87 3.34 19.51
N ALA A 174 -1.32 4.26 18.66
CA ALA A 174 -2.26 5.30 19.04
C ALA A 174 -3.63 5.01 18.41
N ILE A 175 -4.70 5.21 19.18
CA ILE A 175 -6.07 5.08 18.69
C ILE A 175 -6.57 6.47 18.32
N LEU A 176 -7.02 6.64 17.07
CA LEU A 176 -7.33 7.96 16.51
C LEU A 176 -8.49 8.66 17.24
N ARG A 177 -9.49 7.89 17.69
CA ARG A 177 -10.72 8.40 18.32
C ARG A 177 -11.37 7.33 19.21
N PRO A 178 -12.25 7.73 20.15
CA PRO A 178 -13.03 6.79 20.95
C PRO A 178 -13.85 5.81 20.06
N PHE A 179 -13.99 4.56 20.51
CA PHE A 179 -14.72 3.50 19.81
C PHE A 179 -15.49 2.62 20.81
N ASP A 180 -16.49 1.86 20.33
CA ASP A 180 -17.24 0.92 21.17
C ASP A 180 -16.40 -0.34 21.45
N MET A 181 -16.26 -0.71 22.73
CA MET A 181 -15.51 -1.89 23.14
C MET A 181 -16.03 -3.20 22.51
N LYS A 182 -17.31 -3.25 22.12
CA LYS A 182 -17.91 -4.38 21.39
C LYS A 182 -17.14 -4.73 20.11
N VAL A 183 -16.46 -3.75 19.50
CA VAL A 183 -15.62 -3.96 18.32
C VAL A 183 -14.48 -4.94 18.61
N LEU A 184 -13.92 -4.99 19.82
CA LEU A 184 -12.86 -5.95 20.18
C LEU A 184 -13.39 -7.34 20.54
N GLN A 185 -14.70 -7.48 20.72
CA GLN A 185 -15.35 -8.72 21.17
C GLN A 185 -15.91 -9.56 20.03
N ILE A 186 -15.59 -9.21 18.79
CA ILE A 186 -16.06 -9.94 17.61
C ILE A 186 -15.43 -11.32 17.59
N ARG A 187 -16.29 -12.33 17.54
CA ARG A 187 -15.85 -13.73 17.43
C ARG A 187 -15.57 -14.09 15.97
N PRO A 188 -14.60 -14.98 15.73
CA PRO A 188 -14.46 -15.62 14.43
C PRO A 188 -15.75 -16.33 14.02
N SER A 189 -15.90 -16.61 12.72
CA SER A 189 -17.03 -17.42 12.26
C SER A 189 -16.92 -18.85 12.77
N LEU A 190 -18.05 -19.57 12.83
CA LEU A 190 -18.06 -20.99 13.24
C LEU A 190 -17.11 -21.85 12.41
N ALA A 191 -16.97 -21.54 11.12
CA ALA A 191 -16.03 -22.21 10.23
C ALA A 191 -14.57 -21.93 10.61
N GLN A 192 -14.23 -20.68 10.95
CA GLN A 192 -12.89 -20.30 11.42
C GLN A 192 -12.56 -20.94 12.77
N ASP A 193 -13.53 -20.97 13.69
CA ASP A 193 -13.38 -21.63 14.99
C ASP A 193 -13.17 -23.15 14.84
N ALA A 194 -13.92 -23.80 13.95
CA ALA A 194 -13.75 -25.22 13.65
C ALA A 194 -12.36 -25.51 13.06
N GLU A 195 -11.89 -24.64 12.15
CA GLU A 195 -10.57 -24.79 11.54
C GLU A 195 -9.44 -24.58 12.57
N LEU A 196 -9.55 -23.59 13.46
CA LEU A 196 -8.59 -23.40 14.56
C LEU A 196 -8.49 -24.64 15.45
N LYS A 197 -9.64 -25.23 15.83
CA LYS A 197 -9.68 -26.49 16.59
C LYS A 197 -9.01 -27.65 15.85
N ARG A 198 -9.26 -27.76 14.54
CA ARG A 198 -8.64 -28.78 13.68
C ARG A 198 -7.12 -28.61 13.63
N LEU A 199 -6.63 -27.38 13.48
CA LEU A 199 -5.21 -27.05 13.46
C LEU A 199 -4.53 -27.37 14.80
N ASP A 200 -5.18 -27.08 15.93
CA ASP A 200 -4.67 -27.44 17.26
C ASP A 200 -4.54 -28.96 17.44
N GLN A 201 -5.53 -29.72 16.98
CA GLN A 201 -5.49 -31.18 17.01
C GLN A 201 -4.34 -31.72 16.15
N LEU A 202 -4.16 -31.16 14.95
CA LEU A 202 -3.09 -31.55 14.04
C LEU A 202 -1.71 -31.23 14.63
N ASN A 203 -1.53 -30.03 15.20
CA ASN A 203 -0.29 -29.61 15.87
C ASN A 203 0.07 -30.56 17.02
N ARG A 204 -0.89 -30.93 17.87
CA ARG A 204 -0.67 -31.91 18.95
C ARG A 204 -0.27 -33.29 18.43
N LYS A 205 -0.84 -33.72 17.30
CA LYS A 205 -0.47 -34.99 16.66
C LYS A 205 0.96 -34.94 16.12
N THR A 206 1.30 -33.88 15.38
CA THR A 206 2.65 -33.65 14.85
C THR A 206 3.68 -33.59 15.97
N GLN A 207 3.41 -32.88 17.07
CA GLN A 207 4.31 -32.82 18.22
C GLN A 207 4.58 -34.21 18.83
N LYS A 208 3.57 -35.07 18.94
CA LYS A 208 3.73 -36.44 19.45
C LYS A 208 4.56 -37.31 18.51
N GLU A 209 4.30 -37.22 17.21
CA GLU A 209 5.04 -37.98 16.18
C GLU A 209 6.50 -37.51 16.13
N CYS A 210 6.76 -36.20 16.08
CA CYS A 210 8.12 -35.66 16.06
C CYS A 210 8.88 -35.92 17.38
N ALA A 211 8.21 -35.94 18.53
CA ALA A 211 8.84 -36.30 19.81
C ALA A 211 9.35 -37.76 19.83
N SER A 212 8.83 -38.64 18.97
CA SER A 212 9.34 -40.00 18.80
C SER A 212 10.60 -40.09 17.93
N PHE A 213 10.90 -39.03 17.16
CA PHE A 213 12.14 -38.88 16.39
C PHE A 213 13.13 -38.02 17.18
N VAL A 214 13.74 -38.62 18.20
CA VAL A 214 14.96 -38.06 18.82
C VAL A 214 16.12 -38.44 17.90
N PHE A 215 16.79 -37.45 17.31
CA PHE A 215 18.11 -37.64 16.67
C PHE A 215 19.21 -37.76 17.72
#